data_AF-A0A6P2CSN9-F1
#
_entry.id   AF-A0A6P2CSN9-F1
#
_cell.length_a   1.000
_cell.length_b   1.000
_cell.length_c   1.000
_cell.angle_alpha   90.00
_cell.angle_beta   90.00
_cell.angle_gamma   90.00
#
_symmetry.space_group_name_H-M   'P 1'
#
loop_
_entity.id
_entity.type
_entity.pdbx_description
1 polymer ?
#
loop_
_entity_poly.entity_id
_entity_poly.type
_entity_poly.pdbx_seq_one_letter_code
_entity_poly.pdbx_strand_id
1 'polypeptide(L)' 'MTPFERPDRCCPKCEHKGYLFRARKNVEVPEGKFVETKYRCRSCAHEWWERVPAPPEKKADDAA' A
#
# COMPACT_ATOMS: atom_id res chain seq x y z
N MET A 1 1.73 -23.46 -7.63
CA MET A 1 1.43 -22.45 -6.60
C MET A 1 1.34 -21.13 -7.32
N THR A 2 0.14 -20.65 -7.66
CA THR A 2 -0.03 -19.34 -8.27
C THR A 2 0.24 -18.31 -7.17
N PRO A 3 1.36 -17.56 -7.22
CA PRO A 3 1.56 -16.49 -6.25
C PRO A 3 0.37 -15.55 -6.39
N PHE A 4 -0.22 -15.14 -5.26
CA PHE A 4 -1.10 -13.99 -5.23
C PHE A 4 -0.38 -12.87 -5.98
N GLU A 5 -0.83 -12.57 -7.20
CA GLU A 5 -0.33 -11.45 -7.99
C GLU A 5 -0.70 -10.21 -7.20
N ARG A 6 0.22 -9.78 -6.32
CA ARG A 6 0.06 -8.54 -5.55
C ARG A 6 -0.13 -7.48 -6.64
N PRO A 7 -1.27 -6.77 -6.67
CA PRO A 7 -1.52 -5.78 -7.71
C PRO A 7 -0.28 -4.90 -7.84
N ASP A 8 0.20 -4.79 -9.07
CA ASP A 8 1.48 -4.17 -9.41
C ASP A 8 1.40 -2.69 -9.02
N ARG A 9 1.78 -2.36 -7.79
CA ARG A 9 1.80 -0.98 -7.28
C ARG A 9 2.96 -0.26 -7.95
N CYS A 10 2.67 0.43 -9.03
CA CYS A 10 3.65 1.25 -9.73
C CYS A 10 3.63 2.68 -9.16
N CYS A 11 4.78 3.35 -9.23
CA CYS A 11 4.81 4.78 -8.96
C CYS A 11 3.91 5.53 -9.97
N PRO A 12 2.93 6.34 -9.53
CA PRO A 12 2.02 7.04 -10.45
C PRO A 12 2.72 8.10 -11.30
N LYS A 13 3.96 8.49 -10.96
CA LYS A 13 4.73 9.52 -11.67
C LYS A 13 5.63 8.95 -12.76
N CYS A 14 6.21 7.77 -12.56
CA CYS A 14 7.24 7.22 -13.45
C CYS A 14 7.03 5.75 -13.77
N GLU A 15 5.88 5.18 -13.38
CA GLU A 15 5.45 3.79 -13.63
C GLU A 15 6.44 2.72 -13.13
N HIS A 16 7.41 3.12 -12.32
CA HIS A 16 8.44 2.24 -11.83
C HIS A 16 7.88 1.36 -10.71
N LYS A 17 8.10 0.05 -10.83
CA LYS A 17 7.62 -0.98 -9.87
C LYS A 17 8.37 -0.98 -8.54
N GLY A 18 9.55 -0.37 -8.50
CA GLY A 18 10.35 -0.25 -7.28
C GLY A 18 9.86 0.89 -6.38
N TYR A 19 9.23 0.54 -5.26
CA TYR A 19 8.80 1.47 -4.21
C TYR A 19 9.28 1.04 -2.82
N LEU A 20 9.12 1.94 -1.86
CA LEU A 20 9.45 1.76 -0.45
C LEU A 20 8.24 2.13 0.39
N PHE A 21 7.85 1.23 1.29
CA PHE A 21 6.93 1.58 2.37
C PHE A 21 7.55 2.66 3.26
N ARG A 22 6.78 3.69 3.58
CA ARG A 22 7.22 4.79 4.46
C ARG A 22 6.41 4.86 5.74
N ALA A 23 5.09 4.84 5.63
CA ALA A 23 4.21 4.94 6.79
C ALA A 23 2.87 4.29 6.48
N ARG A 24 2.13 3.95 7.53
CA ARG A 24 0.72 3.61 7.42
C ARG A 24 -0.07 4.36 8.48
N LYS A 25 -1.30 4.73 8.15
CA LYS A 25 -2.24 5.36 9.07
C LYS A 25 -3.62 4.75 8.86
N ASN A 26 -4.30 4.42 9.96
CA ASN A 26 -5.71 4.05 9.90
C ASN A 26 -6.55 5.33 9.89
N VAL A 27 -7.49 5.40 8.98
CA VAL A 27 -8.44 6.50 8.83
C VAL A 27 -9.84 5.92 9.01
N GLU A 28 -10.49 6.36 10.07
CA GLU A 28 -11.88 6.00 10.36
C GLU A 28 -12.76 7.15 9.84
N VAL A 29 -13.53 6.87 8.80
CA VAL A 29 -14.54 7.79 8.24
C VAL A 29 -15.92 7.20 8.50
N PRO A 30 -17.00 8.01 8.46
CA PRO A 30 -18.37 7.50 8.63
C PRO A 30 -18.74 6.38 7.65
N GLU A 31 -18.08 6.34 6.48
CA GLU A 31 -18.27 5.31 5.44
C GLU A 31 -17.53 3.99 5.71
N GLY A 32 -16.61 3.96 6.69
CA GLY A 32 -15.85 2.76 7.05
C GLY A 32 -14.41 3.03 7.51
N LYS A 33 -13.67 1.95 7.76
CA LYS A 33 -12.25 2.01 8.15
C LYS A 33 -11.37 1.80 6.93
N PHE A 34 -10.45 2.73 6.69
CA PHE A 34 -9.48 2.67 5.61
C PHE A 34 -8.06 2.68 6.18
N VAL A 35 -7.14 2.04 5.46
CA VAL A 35 -5.71 2.12 5.74
C VAL A 35 -5.08 2.97 4.65
N GLU A 36 -4.56 4.13 5.02
CA GLU A 36 -3.74 4.96 4.15
C GLU A 36 -2.28 4.56 4.32
N THR A 37 -1.68 4.03 3.26
CA THR A 37 -0.27 3.63 3.24
C THR A 37 0.53 4.61 2.40
N LYS A 38 1.54 5.23 3.00
CA LYS A 38 2.49 6.09 2.32
C LYS A 38 3.60 5.26 1.69
N TYR A 39 3.76 5.39 0.38
CA TYR A 39 4.84 4.82 -0.39
C TYR A 39 5.75 5.91 -0.94
N ARG A 40 7.00 5.54 -1.25
CA ARG A 40 7.97 6.37 -1.95
C ARG A 40 8.63 5.58 -3.07
N CYS A 41 8.68 6.14 -4.28
CA CYS A 41 9.36 5.54 -5.41
C CYS A 41 10.86 5.46 -5.15
N ARG A 42 11.49 4.34 -5.50
CA ARG A 42 12.96 4.21 -5.44
C ARG A 42 13.66 4.93 -6.60
N SER A 43 12.99 5.09 -7.74
CA SER A 43 13.56 5.69 -8.95
C SER A 43 13.48 7.22 -8.93
N CYS A 44 12.27 7.78 -8.84
CA CYS A 44 12.05 9.23 -8.93
C CYS A 44 11.83 9.93 -7.58
N ALA A 45 11.98 9.19 -6.47
CA ALA A 45 11.72 9.66 -5.10
C ALA A 45 10.29 10.20 -4.83
N HIS A 46 9.35 10.08 -5.77
CA HIS A 46 7.98 10.53 -5.61
C HIS A 46 7.28 9.80 -4.47
N GLU A 47 6.58 10.54 -3.62
CA GLU A 47 5.83 10.02 -2.49
C GLU A 47 4.33 10.11 -2.78
N TRP A 48 3.60 9.03 -2.51
CA TRP A 48 2.15 9.00 -2.66
C TRP A 48 1.51 8.20 -1.53
N TRP A 49 0.22 8.48 -1.29
CA TRP A 49 -0.60 7.75 -0.34
C TRP A 49 -1.59 6.88 -1.09
N GLU A 50 -1.63 5.60 -0.77
CA GLU A 50 -2.68 4.68 -1.23
C GLU A 50 -3.67 4.44 -0.10
N ARG A 51 -4.93 4.74 -0.36
CA ARG A 51 -6.04 4.42 0.52
C ARG A 51 -6.62 3.08 0.10
N VAL A 52 -6.52 2.09 0.97
CA VAL A 52 -7.17 0.79 0.79
C VAL A 52 -8.22 0.60 1.88
N PRO A 53 -9.38 -0.01 1.58
CA PRO A 53 -10.31 -0.41 2.63
C PRO A 53 -9.59 -1.35 3.60
N ALA A 54 -9.80 -1.15 4.90
CA ALA A 54 -9.20 -2.04 5.90
C ALA A 54 -9.78 -3.44 5.67
N PRO A 55 -8.94 -4.48 5.46
CA PRO A 55 -9.46 -5.83 5.36
C PRO A 55 -10.20 -6.18 6.66
N PRO A 56 -11.27 -6.98 6.60
CA PRO A 56 -11.86 -7.53 7.82
C PRO A 56 -10.75 -8.28 8.56
N GLU A 57 -10.61 -8.04 9.86
CA GLU A 57 -9.57 -8.58 10.75
C GLU A 57 -9.18 -10.03 10.41
N LYS A 58 -8.19 -10.21 9.54
CA LYS A 58 -7.47 -11.47 9.37
C LYS A 58 -6.04 -11.12 9.70
N LYS A 59 -5.56 -11.68 10.82
CA LYS A 59 -4.23 -11.52 11.41
C LYS A 59 -3.20 -11.24 10.32
N ALA A 60 -2.56 -10.07 10.42
CA ALA A 60 -1.33 -9.79 9.71
C ALA A 60 -0.30 -10.81 10.19
N ASP A 61 -0.18 -11.90 9.44
CA ASP A 61 0.87 -12.90 9.62
C ASP A 61 1.67 -12.96 8.32
N ASP A 62 2.97 -13.19 8.50
CA ASP A 62 3.98 -13.42 7.48
C ASP A 62 4.66 -12.19 6.84
N ALA A 63 5.51 -11.56 7.65
CA ALA A 63 6.87 -11.26 7.20
C ALA A 63 7.82 -12.16 8.01
N ALA A 64 8.05 -13.38 7.52
CA ALA A 64 9.09 -14.30 7.98
C ALA A 64 10.38 -14.10 7.18
#